data_AF-A0A925PPK5-F1
#
_entry.id   AF-A0A925PPK5-F1
#
_cell.length_a   1.000
_cell.length_b   1.000
_cell.length_c   1.000
_cell.angle_alpha   90.00
_cell.angle_beta   90.00
_cell.angle_gamma   90.00
#
_symmetry.space_group_name_H-M   'P 1'
#
loop_
_entity.id
_entity.type
_entity.pdbx_description
1 polymer ?
#
loop_
_entity_poly.entity_id
_entity_poly.type
_entity_poly.pdbx_seq_one_letter_code
_entity_poly.pdbx_strand_id
1 'polypeptide(L)'
;MNDNEQIYNSCHDSATPPHGILNRLARGLVLKSLAAVKQGHLIFIDRDERREFGQPGSELSATVRVQHPDFFRRVAFGGTIAAGETYMDGLWHCSDLTALVRIMVRNQGAQQQLEGGAARMIVPLRRLLHRLNDNTHSGSRKNIAAHYDLGNDFYQLFLDPTMAYSCGIFERADSGLEEASRTKFDRICRKLSLTPDMKVLEIGTGWGGFAIHAAQ
;
A
#
# COMPACT_ATOMS: atom_id res chain seq x y z
N MET A 1 12.80 -29.65 -10.50
CA MET A 1 13.43 -28.57 -9.71
C MET A 1 13.21 -27.30 -10.51
N ASN A 2 12.38 -26.40 -9.99
CA ASN A 2 11.75 -25.33 -10.76
C ASN A 2 12.71 -24.16 -11.03
N ASP A 3 12.68 -23.65 -12.25
CA ASP A 3 13.46 -22.52 -12.78
C ASP A 3 13.21 -21.16 -12.07
N ASN A 4 12.33 -21.12 -11.06
CA ASN A 4 12.03 -19.93 -10.26
C ASN A 4 13.07 -19.64 -9.16
N GLU A 5 13.95 -20.59 -8.81
CA GLU A 5 15.02 -20.35 -7.82
C GLU A 5 16.26 -19.66 -8.41
N GLN A 6 16.43 -19.66 -9.74
CA GLN A 6 17.60 -19.04 -10.37
C GLN A 6 17.48 -17.52 -10.53
N ILE A 7 16.25 -16.97 -10.64
CA ILE A 7 16.05 -15.52 -10.78
C ILE A 7 16.30 -14.78 -9.46
N TYR A 8 16.16 -15.44 -8.31
CA TYR A 8 16.46 -14.86 -6.99
C TYR A 8 17.96 -14.88 -6.63
N ASN A 9 18.78 -15.69 -7.31
CA ASN A 9 20.16 -15.96 -6.89
C ASN A 9 21.24 -15.23 -7.69
N SER A 10 20.88 -14.37 -8.66
CA SER A 10 21.86 -13.70 -9.55
C SER A 10 22.18 -12.24 -9.19
N CYS A 11 21.88 -11.78 -7.98
CA CYS A 11 22.33 -10.50 -7.46
C CYS A 11 23.04 -10.68 -6.11
N HIS A 12 24.12 -11.46 -6.14
CA HIS A 12 25.12 -11.53 -5.07
C HIS A 12 26.45 -11.03 -5.61
N ASP A 13 26.45 -9.76 -6.02
CA ASP A 13 27.69 -9.00 -6.10
C ASP A 13 27.88 -8.25 -4.79
N SER A 14 29.00 -8.58 -4.16
CA SER A 14 29.56 -8.02 -2.94
C SER A 14 29.48 -6.50 -2.88
N ALA A 15 28.65 -5.99 -1.96
CA ALA A 15 28.73 -4.61 -1.50
C ALA A 15 28.88 -4.60 0.02
N THR A 16 30.09 -4.28 0.47
CA THR A 16 30.45 -3.93 1.84
C THR A 16 29.39 -3.01 2.44
N PRO A 17 28.94 -3.18 3.71
CA PRO A 17 27.92 -2.32 4.26
C PRO A 17 28.46 -0.88 4.28
N PRO A 18 27.66 0.15 3.92
CA PRO A 18 28.04 1.49 4.28
C PRO A 18 27.94 1.56 5.81
N HIS A 19 29.06 1.31 6.49
CA HIS A 19 29.27 1.51 7.92
C HIS A 19 29.28 3.00 8.30
N GLY A 20 28.61 3.84 7.51
CA GLY A 20 28.50 5.26 7.74
C GLY A 20 27.69 5.55 9.00
N ILE A 21 28.16 6.51 9.78
CA ILE A 21 27.49 7.05 10.97
C ILE A 21 26.02 7.37 10.67
N LEU A 22 25.74 7.89 9.47
CA LEU A 22 24.40 8.20 8.99
C LEU A 22 23.46 6.99 9.00
N ASN A 23 23.92 5.83 8.55
CA ASN A 23 23.10 4.62 8.50
C ASN A 23 22.81 4.09 9.91
N ARG A 24 23.79 4.18 10.82
CA ARG A 24 23.60 3.81 12.23
C ARG A 24 22.56 4.72 12.90
N LEU A 25 22.62 6.02 12.66
CA LEU A 25 21.62 6.98 13.17
C LEU A 25 20.23 6.74 12.57
N ALA A 26 20.15 6.53 11.25
CA ALA A 26 18.89 6.23 10.57
C ALA A 26 18.24 4.94 11.08
N ARG A 27 19.04 3.90 11.32
CA ARG A 27 18.58 2.66 11.96
C ARG A 27 17.97 2.93 13.32
N GLY A 28 18.65 3.73 14.16
CA GLY A 28 18.13 4.14 15.46
C GLY A 28 16.78 4.86 15.36
N LEU A 29 16.59 5.74 14.38
CA LEU A 29 15.32 6.44 14.14
C LEU A 29 14.19 5.49 13.75
N VAL A 30 14.44 4.55 12.83
CA VAL A 30 13.44 3.54 12.44
C VAL A 30 13.05 2.69 13.64
N LEU A 31 14.02 2.17 14.39
CA LEU A 31 13.77 1.34 15.56
C LEU A 31 13.03 2.11 16.67
N LYS A 32 13.32 3.40 16.85
CA LYS A 32 12.59 4.27 17.78
C LYS A 32 11.13 4.42 17.38
N SER A 33 10.83 4.56 16.09
CA SER A 33 9.44 4.57 15.62
C SER A 33 8.75 3.23 15.87
N LEU A 34 9.41 2.11 15.57
CA LEU A 34 8.83 0.77 15.79
C LEU A 34 8.58 0.50 17.28
N ALA A 35 9.38 1.08 18.18
CA ALA A 35 9.13 1.00 19.63
C ALA A 35 7.80 1.64 20.08
N ALA A 36 7.16 2.44 19.24
CA ALA A 36 5.83 2.99 19.51
C ALA A 36 4.67 2.06 19.10
N VAL A 37 4.97 0.90 18.50
CA VAL A 37 3.97 -0.13 18.22
C VAL A 37 3.49 -0.74 19.53
N LYS A 38 2.19 -0.60 19.81
CA LYS A 38 1.50 -1.14 21.00
C LYS A 38 0.41 -2.16 20.65
N GLN A 39 -0.21 -2.04 19.49
CA GLN A 39 -1.29 -2.93 19.03
C GLN A 39 -0.80 -3.86 17.91
N GLY A 40 -0.89 -5.17 18.11
CA GLY A 40 -0.32 -6.18 17.20
C GLY A 40 1.09 -6.61 17.62
N HIS A 41 1.66 -7.57 16.90
CA HIS A 41 3.00 -8.11 17.11
C HIS A 41 3.86 -7.90 15.86
N LEU A 42 4.96 -7.17 16.01
CA LEU A 42 5.90 -6.95 14.93
C LEU A 42 7.24 -7.56 15.29
N ILE A 43 7.66 -8.56 14.52
CA ILE A 43 9.02 -9.10 14.58
C ILE A 43 9.84 -8.37 13.52
N PHE A 44 10.97 -7.79 13.90
CA PHE A 44 11.85 -7.06 13.01
C PHE A 44 13.24 -7.72 13.03
N ILE A 45 13.71 -8.14 11.86
CA ILE A 45 14.97 -8.84 11.67
C ILE A 45 15.89 -7.99 10.79
N ASP A 46 17.05 -7.63 11.33
CA ASP A 46 18.12 -6.92 10.62
C ASP A 46 19.47 -7.44 11.11
N ARG A 47 20.37 -7.82 10.18
CA ARG A 47 21.71 -8.37 10.51
C ARG A 47 21.65 -9.55 11.49
N ASP A 48 20.68 -10.44 11.28
CA ASP A 48 20.36 -11.58 12.16
C ASP A 48 19.96 -11.21 13.60
N GLU A 49 19.86 -9.92 13.91
CA GLU A 49 19.29 -9.44 15.15
C GLU A 49 17.77 -9.45 15.05
N ARG A 50 17.13 -10.29 15.87
CA ARG A 50 15.68 -10.34 16.01
C ARG A 50 15.24 -9.39 17.13
N ARG A 51 14.32 -8.50 16.81
CA ARG A 51 13.66 -7.60 17.77
C ARG A 51 12.15 -7.77 17.67
N GLU A 52 11.46 -7.60 18.77
CA GLU A 52 10.00 -7.71 18.82
C GLU A 52 9.40 -6.43 19.39
N PHE A 53 8.30 -5.99 18.79
CA PHE A 53 7.56 -4.79 19.18
C PHE A 53 6.07 -5.11 19.32
N GLY A 54 5.39 -4.38 20.19
CA GLY A 54 3.97 -4.62 20.49
C GLY A 54 3.75 -5.78 21.47
N GLN A 55 2.71 -6.57 21.21
CA GLN A 55 2.21 -7.61 22.12
C GLN A 55 2.44 -9.01 21.51
N PRO A 56 3.38 -9.81 22.03
CA PRO A 56 3.58 -11.19 21.59
C PRO A 56 2.28 -12.01 21.65
N GLY A 57 2.02 -12.83 20.64
CA GLY A 57 0.82 -13.67 20.56
C GLY A 57 -0.45 -12.94 20.09
N SER A 58 -0.36 -11.68 19.67
CA SER A 58 -1.49 -10.99 19.03
C SER A 58 -1.87 -11.67 17.72
N GLU A 59 -3.19 -11.77 17.45
CA GLU A 59 -3.74 -12.27 16.18
C GLU A 59 -3.14 -11.53 14.97
N LEU A 60 -2.91 -10.23 15.13
CA LEU A 60 -2.30 -9.41 14.10
C LEU A 60 -0.77 -9.43 14.27
N SER A 61 -0.10 -10.31 13.53
CA SER A 61 1.35 -10.49 13.59
C SER A 61 2.00 -10.38 12.22
N ALA A 62 3.18 -9.76 12.15
CA ALA A 62 3.99 -9.72 10.95
C ALA A 62 5.48 -9.79 11.29
N THR A 63 6.26 -10.45 10.44
CA THR A 63 7.73 -10.40 10.47
C THR A 63 8.24 -9.52 9.33
N VAL A 64 9.05 -8.51 9.63
CA VAL A 64 9.80 -7.69 8.68
C VAL A 64 11.26 -8.14 8.69
N ARG A 65 11.83 -8.40 7.51
CA ARG A 65 13.24 -8.74 7.34
C ARG A 65 13.90 -7.73 6.40
N VAL A 66 14.93 -7.05 6.90
CA VAL A 66 15.74 -6.13 6.11
C VAL A 66 16.80 -6.92 5.34
N GLN A 67 16.81 -6.76 4.01
CA GLN A 67 17.78 -7.38 3.12
C GLN A 67 18.96 -6.46 2.83
N HIS A 68 18.74 -5.14 2.81
CA HIS A 68 19.77 -4.17 2.44
C HIS A 68 19.83 -2.96 3.40
N PRO A 69 21.02 -2.54 3.85
CA PRO A 69 21.19 -1.45 4.82
C PRO A 69 20.63 -0.09 4.38
N ASP A 70 20.53 0.19 3.08
CA ASP A 70 19.96 1.45 2.58
C ASP A 70 18.49 1.66 2.97
N PHE A 71 17.77 0.58 3.30
CA PHE A 71 16.43 0.62 3.88
C PHE A 71 16.33 1.67 4.97
N PHE A 72 17.25 1.66 5.95
CA PHE A 72 17.15 2.53 7.12
C PHE A 72 17.23 4.00 6.76
N ARG A 73 18.20 4.39 5.92
CA ARG A 73 18.36 5.77 5.49
C ARG A 73 17.13 6.22 4.69
N ARG A 74 16.69 5.43 3.72
CA ARG A 74 15.54 5.79 2.87
C ARG A 74 14.25 5.91 3.67
N VAL A 75 13.97 4.98 4.58
CA VAL A 75 12.76 5.02 5.42
C VAL A 75 12.82 6.15 6.45
N ALA A 76 13.94 6.34 7.14
CA ALA A 76 14.07 7.40 8.15
C ALA A 76 13.87 8.81 7.57
N PHE A 77 14.31 9.05 6.34
CA PHE A 77 14.27 10.36 5.69
C PHE A 77 13.11 10.51 4.68
N GLY A 78 12.55 9.41 4.20
CA GLY A 78 11.49 9.39 3.18
C GLY A 78 10.12 8.95 3.69
N GLY A 79 10.02 8.51 4.96
CA GLY A 79 8.77 8.17 5.62
C GLY A 79 8.07 6.95 5.01
N THR A 80 6.74 6.95 5.11
CA THR A 80 5.85 5.85 4.67
C THR A 80 5.92 5.59 3.16
N ILE A 81 6.08 6.63 2.34
CA ILE A 81 6.28 6.50 0.89
C ILE A 81 7.56 5.70 0.60
N ALA A 82 8.67 6.10 1.22
CA ALA A 82 9.94 5.38 1.04
C ALA A 82 9.90 3.96 1.59
N ALA A 83 9.09 3.66 2.61
CA ALA A 83 8.87 2.29 3.05
C ALA A 83 8.25 1.43 1.93
N GLY A 84 7.27 1.97 1.20
CA GLY A 84 6.69 1.31 0.02
C GLY A 84 7.67 1.16 -1.14
N GLU A 85 8.37 2.24 -1.51
CA GLU A 85 9.38 2.19 -2.58
C GLU A 85 10.48 1.18 -2.28
N THR A 86 10.98 1.16 -1.04
CA THR A 86 12.04 0.21 -0.64
C THR A 86 11.56 -1.23 -0.53
N TYR A 87 10.25 -1.47 -0.37
CA TYR A 87 9.65 -2.81 -0.49
C TYR A 87 9.65 -3.25 -1.96
N MET A 88 9.23 -2.35 -2.87
CA MET A 88 9.26 -2.60 -4.32
C MET A 88 10.68 -2.85 -4.84
N ASP A 89 11.68 -2.14 -4.28
CA ASP A 89 13.09 -2.29 -4.61
C ASP A 89 13.75 -3.54 -3.95
N GLY A 90 12.99 -4.35 -3.18
CA GLY A 90 13.51 -5.57 -2.55
C GLY A 90 14.46 -5.36 -1.38
N LEU A 91 14.54 -4.15 -0.82
CA LEU A 91 15.45 -3.86 0.31
C LEU A 91 14.96 -4.46 1.63
N TRP A 92 13.68 -4.82 1.70
CA TRP A 92 13.08 -5.53 2.82
C TRP A 92 11.84 -6.31 2.36
N HIS A 93 11.48 -7.35 3.12
CA HIS A 93 10.26 -8.14 2.90
C HIS A 93 9.50 -8.34 4.21
N CYS A 94 8.26 -8.79 4.09
CA CYS A 94 7.47 -9.22 5.25
C CYS A 94 6.68 -10.49 5.00
N SER A 95 6.32 -11.17 6.09
CA SER A 95 5.51 -12.39 6.04
C SER A 95 4.05 -12.15 5.61
N ASP A 96 3.49 -10.99 5.99
CA ASP A 96 2.13 -10.58 5.64
C ASP A 96 2.07 -9.05 5.58
N LEU A 97 1.98 -8.51 4.36
CA LEU A 97 1.94 -7.07 4.13
C LEU A 97 0.62 -6.45 4.61
N THR A 98 -0.49 -7.19 4.52
CA THR A 98 -1.80 -6.75 4.98
C THR A 98 -1.80 -6.60 6.50
N ALA A 99 -1.27 -7.60 7.21
CA ALA A 99 -1.13 -7.55 8.66
C ALA A 99 -0.23 -6.39 9.08
N LEU A 100 0.93 -6.23 8.42
CA LEU A 100 1.86 -5.13 8.71
C LEU A 100 1.19 -3.76 8.53
N VAL A 101 0.49 -3.52 7.41
CA VAL A 101 -0.22 -2.25 7.18
C VAL A 101 -1.28 -2.02 8.25
N ARG A 102 -2.06 -3.05 8.62
CA ARG A 102 -3.06 -2.95 9.71
C ARG A 102 -2.41 -2.62 11.06
N ILE A 103 -1.25 -3.21 11.38
CA ILE A 103 -0.46 -2.88 12.57
C ILE A 103 -0.08 -1.40 12.53
N MET A 104 0.50 -0.93 11.44
CA MET A 104 0.95 0.46 11.32
C MET A 104 -0.21 1.45 11.43
N VAL A 105 -1.35 1.19 10.80
CA VAL A 105 -2.55 2.04 10.87
C VAL A 105 -3.16 2.07 12.27
N ARG A 106 -3.17 0.95 13.01
CA ARG A 106 -3.61 0.91 14.43
C ARG A 106 -2.65 1.65 15.37
N ASN A 107 -1.41 1.85 14.94
CA ASN A 107 -0.37 2.53 15.71
C ASN A 107 0.04 3.85 15.03
N GLN A 108 -0.92 4.75 14.85
CA GLN A 108 -0.68 6.07 14.23
C GLN A 108 0.49 6.84 14.86
N GLY A 109 0.75 6.65 16.16
CA GLY A 109 1.91 7.25 16.84
C GLY A 109 3.28 6.76 16.33
N ALA A 110 3.38 5.53 15.80
CA ALA A 110 4.58 5.02 15.13
C ALA A 110 4.74 5.66 13.74
N GLN A 111 3.63 5.78 12.98
CA GLN A 111 3.61 6.46 11.67
C GLN A 111 3.96 7.94 11.79
N GLN A 112 3.36 8.66 12.75
CA GLN A 112 3.64 10.07 12.99
C GLN A 112 5.11 10.35 13.37
N GLN A 113 5.79 9.40 14.01
CA GLN A 113 7.22 9.55 14.30
C GLN A 113 8.11 9.39 13.06
N LEU A 114 7.73 8.51 12.13
CA LEU A 114 8.39 8.39 10.82
C LEU A 114 8.14 9.62 9.94
N GLU A 115 6.91 10.14 9.95
CA GLU A 115 6.53 11.30 9.14
C GLU A 115 6.95 12.65 9.76
N GLY A 116 7.05 12.73 11.09
CA GLY A 116 7.18 13.99 11.83
C GLY A 116 8.60 14.41 12.20
N GLY A 117 9.56 13.49 12.25
CA GLY A 117 10.94 13.77 12.70
C GLY A 117 11.88 14.20 11.56
N ALA A 118 12.69 13.26 11.08
CA ALA A 118 13.70 13.52 10.06
C ALA A 118 13.12 13.72 8.65
N ALA A 119 11.98 13.10 8.34
CA ALA A 119 11.25 13.32 7.09
C ALA A 119 10.82 14.79 6.91
N ARG A 120 10.50 15.51 8.00
CA ARG A 120 10.18 16.96 7.96
C ARG A 120 11.33 17.84 7.50
N MET A 121 12.58 17.43 7.69
CA MET A 121 13.74 18.19 7.18
C MET A 121 13.79 18.21 5.66
N ILE A 122 13.20 17.20 5.01
CA ILE A 122 13.12 17.09 3.54
C ILE A 122 11.78 17.63 2.99
N VAL A 123 10.78 17.86 3.84
CA VAL A 123 9.49 18.46 3.44
C VAL A 123 9.63 19.78 2.66
N PRO A 124 10.47 20.76 3.03
CA PRO A 124 10.63 21.98 2.23
C PRO A 124 11.21 21.70 0.83
N LEU A 125 12.18 20.78 0.72
CA LEU A 125 12.73 20.35 -0.57
C LEU A 125 11.68 19.59 -1.41
N ARG A 126 10.91 18.69 -0.78
CA ARG A 126 9.79 17.99 -1.43
C ARG A 126 8.70 18.95 -1.88
N ARG A 127 8.35 19.96 -1.08
CA ARG A 127 7.38 21.01 -1.47
C ARG A 127 7.90 21.87 -2.62
N LEU A 128 9.19 22.17 -2.65
CA LEU A 128 9.82 22.89 -3.76
C LEU A 128 9.80 22.04 -5.05
N LEU A 129 10.17 20.77 -4.96
CA LEU A 129 10.08 19.81 -6.07
C LEU A 129 8.62 19.55 -6.50
N HIS A 130 7.68 19.54 -5.55
CA HIS A 130 6.26 19.33 -5.83
C HIS A 130 5.61 20.56 -6.48
N ARG A 131 6.06 21.78 -6.15
CA ARG A 131 5.70 23.01 -6.87
C ARG A 131 6.16 23.01 -8.33
N LEU A 132 7.19 22.24 -8.67
CA LEU A 132 7.57 22.02 -10.07
C LEU A 132 6.63 21.03 -10.79
N ASN A 133 5.70 20.43 -10.06
CA ASN A 133 4.72 19.43 -10.51
C ASN A 133 3.27 19.94 -10.35
N ASP A 134 3.06 21.26 -10.43
CA ASP A 134 1.74 21.88 -10.32
C ASP A 134 0.74 21.31 -11.34
N ASN A 135 -0.53 21.21 -10.92
CA ASN A 135 -1.68 20.72 -11.72
C ASN A 135 -2.03 21.69 -12.86
N THR A 136 -1.14 21.77 -13.84
CA THR A 136 -1.35 22.43 -15.12
C THR A 136 -2.03 21.46 -16.08
N HIS A 137 -2.81 21.97 -17.04
CA HIS A 137 -3.49 21.14 -18.04
C HIS A 137 -2.52 20.21 -18.81
N SER A 138 -1.28 20.67 -19.01
CA SER A 138 -0.18 19.90 -19.60
C SER A 138 0.41 18.85 -18.64
N GLY A 139 0.53 19.16 -17.35
CA GLY A 139 0.91 18.22 -16.29
C GLY A 139 -0.12 17.13 -16.08
N SER A 140 -1.42 17.46 -16.09
CA SER A 140 -2.51 16.48 -16.06
C SER A 140 -2.46 15.53 -17.26
N ARG A 141 -2.19 16.02 -18.47
CA ARG A 141 -2.03 15.16 -19.66
C ARG A 141 -0.83 14.21 -19.55
N LYS A 142 0.31 14.68 -19.01
CA LYS A 142 1.48 13.83 -18.74
C LYS A 142 1.22 12.81 -17.62
N ASN A 143 0.51 13.20 -16.57
CA ASN A 143 0.10 12.29 -15.48
C ASN A 143 -0.90 11.24 -15.96
N ILE A 144 -1.82 11.60 -16.86
CA ILE A 144 -2.74 10.66 -17.52
C ILE A 144 -1.96 9.69 -18.42
N ALA A 145 -0.95 10.14 -19.17
CA ALA A 145 -0.12 9.26 -19.99
C ALA A 145 0.81 8.35 -19.18
N ALA A 146 1.24 8.78 -17.98
CA ALA A 146 2.05 7.99 -17.06
C ALA A 146 1.21 7.07 -16.15
N HIS A 147 -0.11 7.17 -16.18
CA HIS A 147 -1.02 6.32 -15.41
C HIS A 147 -1.97 5.56 -16.33
N TYR A 148 -1.79 4.24 -16.34
CA TYR A 148 -2.64 3.21 -16.93
C TYR A 148 -2.41 2.88 -18.40
N ASP A 149 -1.26 2.26 -18.68
CA ASP A 149 -1.12 1.29 -19.79
C ASP A 149 -1.61 -0.12 -19.37
N LEU A 150 -2.40 -0.20 -18.30
CA LEU A 150 -3.06 -1.42 -17.84
C LEU A 150 -4.47 -1.45 -18.44
N GLY A 151 -4.64 -2.23 -19.49
CA GLY A 151 -5.92 -2.42 -20.18
C GLY A 151 -6.90 -3.30 -19.40
N ASN A 152 -8.09 -3.49 -19.98
CA ASN A 152 -9.14 -4.35 -19.41
C ASN A 152 -8.63 -5.77 -19.11
N ASP A 153 -7.75 -6.31 -19.95
CA ASP A 153 -7.18 -7.64 -19.80
C ASP A 153 -6.48 -7.83 -18.45
N PHE A 154 -5.81 -6.79 -17.94
CA PHE A 154 -5.16 -6.84 -16.63
C PHE A 154 -6.19 -6.86 -15.49
N TYR A 155 -7.20 -5.99 -15.56
CA TYR A 155 -8.22 -5.88 -14.52
C TYR A 155 -9.11 -7.11 -14.45
N GLN A 156 -9.41 -7.75 -15.58
CA GLN A 156 -10.18 -8.99 -15.63
C GLN A 156 -9.51 -10.16 -14.91
N LEU A 157 -8.20 -10.10 -14.62
CA LEU A 157 -7.50 -11.15 -13.87
C LEU A 157 -7.94 -11.23 -12.40
N PHE A 158 -8.47 -10.14 -11.84
CA PHE A 158 -8.78 -10.06 -10.41
C PHE A 158 -10.11 -9.37 -10.06
N LEU A 159 -10.73 -8.64 -10.99
CA LEU A 159 -12.08 -8.13 -10.80
C LEU A 159 -13.14 -9.19 -11.13
N ASP A 160 -14.34 -9.01 -10.59
CA ASP A 160 -15.49 -9.82 -10.97
C ASP A 160 -16.07 -9.40 -12.34
N PRO A 161 -16.97 -10.20 -12.96
CA PRO A 161 -17.51 -9.93 -14.29
C PRO A 161 -18.21 -8.57 -14.45
N THR A 162 -18.64 -7.92 -13.36
CA THR A 162 -19.21 -6.56 -13.42
C THR A 162 -18.16 -5.47 -13.67
N MET A 163 -16.87 -5.81 -13.62
CA MET A 163 -15.74 -4.87 -13.71
C MET A 163 -15.80 -3.74 -12.66
N ALA A 164 -16.45 -4.00 -11.52
CA ALA A 164 -16.60 -3.02 -10.46
C ALA A 164 -15.28 -2.82 -9.71
N TYR A 165 -14.47 -1.84 -10.12
CA TYR A 165 -13.29 -1.42 -9.35
C TYR A 165 -13.67 -0.46 -8.22
N SER A 166 -14.51 -0.95 -7.31
CA SER A 166 -15.02 -0.24 -6.13
C SER A 166 -15.33 -1.26 -5.03
N CYS A 167 -15.73 -0.81 -3.84
CA CYS A 167 -16.07 -1.75 -2.76
C CYS A 167 -17.22 -2.70 -3.18
N GLY A 168 -17.21 -3.92 -2.64
CA GLY A 168 -18.36 -4.83 -2.63
C GLY A 168 -19.09 -4.76 -1.29
N ILE A 169 -20.34 -5.24 -1.25
CA ILE A 169 -21.09 -5.44 0.00
C ILE A 169 -21.35 -6.93 0.20
N PHE A 170 -20.70 -7.50 1.22
CA PHE A 170 -20.85 -8.91 1.58
C PHE A 170 -21.91 -9.04 2.67
N GLU A 171 -23.07 -9.61 2.34
CA GLU A 171 -24.13 -9.91 3.31
C GLU A 171 -23.88 -11.24 4.04
N ARG A 172 -23.13 -12.14 3.42
CA ARG A 172 -22.66 -13.40 4.01
C ARG A 172 -21.14 -13.53 3.89
N ALA A 173 -20.55 -14.31 4.78
CA ALA A 173 -19.10 -14.55 4.79
C ALA A 173 -18.61 -15.39 3.60
N ASP A 174 -19.50 -16.14 2.96
CA ASP A 174 -19.22 -17.04 1.83
C ASP A 174 -19.60 -16.44 0.45
N SER A 175 -20.10 -15.20 0.41
CA SER A 175 -20.46 -14.53 -0.84
C SER A 175 -19.23 -14.27 -1.71
N GLY A 176 -19.35 -14.56 -3.01
CA GLY A 176 -18.32 -14.24 -4.01
C GLY A 176 -18.26 -12.74 -4.32
N LEU A 177 -17.20 -12.32 -5.04
CA LEU A 177 -17.00 -10.91 -5.38
C LEU A 177 -18.11 -10.36 -6.30
N GLU A 178 -18.57 -11.13 -7.29
CA GLU A 178 -19.68 -10.74 -8.17
C GLU A 178 -20.98 -10.50 -7.38
N GLU A 179 -21.31 -11.42 -6.47
CA GLU A 179 -22.49 -11.31 -5.60
C GLU A 179 -22.39 -10.03 -4.75
N ALA A 180 -21.20 -9.73 -4.20
CA ALA A 180 -20.97 -8.54 -3.41
C ALA A 180 -21.08 -7.24 -4.24
N SER A 181 -20.64 -7.26 -5.50
CA SER A 181 -20.80 -6.14 -6.44
C SER A 181 -22.26 -5.88 -6.78
N ARG A 182 -23.04 -6.93 -7.10
CA ARG A 182 -24.49 -6.83 -7.36
C ARG A 182 -25.28 -6.40 -6.14
N THR A 183 -24.97 -6.96 -4.97
CA THR A 183 -25.60 -6.59 -3.69
C THR A 183 -25.42 -5.11 -3.38
N LYS A 184 -24.23 -4.56 -3.69
CA LYS A 184 -24.01 -3.11 -3.62
C LYS A 184 -24.93 -2.36 -4.58
N PHE A 185 -25.00 -2.76 -5.85
CA PHE A 185 -25.85 -2.09 -6.84
C PHE A 185 -27.32 -2.10 -6.43
N ASP A 186 -27.84 -3.25 -6.01
CA ASP A 186 -29.19 -3.38 -5.47
C ASP A 186 -29.42 -2.46 -4.27
N ARG A 187 -28.44 -2.38 -3.36
CA ARG A 187 -28.54 -1.51 -2.20
C ARG A 187 -28.56 -0.03 -2.60
N ILE A 188 -27.83 0.37 -3.64
CA ILE A 188 -27.90 1.74 -4.20
C ILE A 188 -29.31 2.00 -4.74
N CYS A 189 -29.86 1.10 -5.57
CA CYS A 189 -31.22 1.22 -6.11
C CYS A 189 -32.27 1.33 -4.99
N ARG A 190 -32.19 0.48 -3.97
CA ARG A 190 -33.09 0.51 -2.80
C ARG A 190 -32.97 1.80 -2.01
N LYS A 191 -31.75 2.31 -1.79
CA LYS A 191 -31.53 3.57 -1.06
C LYS A 191 -32.06 4.79 -1.80
N LEU A 192 -32.04 4.75 -3.13
CA LEU A 192 -32.60 5.79 -3.99
C LEU A 192 -34.10 5.62 -4.24
N SER A 193 -34.68 4.50 -3.80
CA SER A 193 -36.08 4.12 -4.06
C SER A 193 -36.44 4.23 -5.54
N LEU A 194 -35.55 3.73 -6.41
CA LEU A 194 -35.73 3.85 -7.86
C LEU A 194 -37.01 3.16 -8.33
N THR A 195 -37.73 3.81 -9.23
CA THR A 195 -38.88 3.25 -9.94
C THR A 195 -38.63 3.27 -11.45
N PRO A 196 -39.31 2.41 -12.24
CA PRO A 196 -39.05 2.27 -13.68
C PRO A 196 -39.24 3.55 -14.52
N ASP A 197 -39.98 4.53 -14.02
CA ASP A 197 -40.25 5.81 -14.69
C ASP A 197 -39.17 6.88 -14.42
N MET A 198 -38.22 6.61 -13.52
CA MET A 198 -37.15 7.54 -13.17
C MET A 198 -36.01 7.55 -14.20
N LYS A 199 -35.39 8.71 -14.36
CA LYS A 199 -34.13 8.87 -15.09
C LYS A 199 -32.98 8.99 -14.09
N VAL A 200 -31.95 8.17 -14.26
CA VAL A 200 -30.79 8.13 -13.37
C VAL A 200 -29.56 8.72 -14.06
N LEU A 201 -28.82 9.57 -13.34
CA LEU A 201 -27.51 10.06 -13.74
C LEU A 201 -26.44 9.45 -12.85
N GLU A 202 -25.51 8.70 -13.44
CA GLU A 202 -24.32 8.20 -12.75
C GLU A 202 -23.10 9.04 -13.13
N ILE A 203 -22.51 9.74 -12.17
CA ILE A 203 -21.28 10.50 -12.37
C ILE A 203 -20.09 9.58 -12.10
N GLY A 204 -19.31 9.29 -13.13
CA GLY A 204 -18.17 8.38 -13.04
C GLY A 204 -18.57 6.90 -13.11
N THR A 205 -19.24 6.51 -14.19
CA THR A 205 -19.83 5.17 -14.37
C THR A 205 -18.83 4.00 -14.46
N GLY A 206 -17.53 4.31 -14.61
CA GLY A 206 -16.51 3.29 -14.84
C GLY A 206 -16.84 2.46 -16.09
N TRP A 207 -16.95 1.14 -15.93
CA TRP A 207 -17.36 0.21 -16.99
C TRP A 207 -18.88 0.07 -17.15
N GLY A 208 -19.69 0.86 -16.43
CA GLY A 208 -21.14 0.84 -16.54
C GLY A 208 -21.85 -0.25 -15.73
N GLY A 209 -21.14 -0.94 -14.83
CA GLY A 209 -21.70 -2.04 -14.05
C GLY A 209 -22.97 -1.67 -13.28
N PHE A 210 -22.98 -0.50 -12.62
CA PHE A 210 -24.19 -0.01 -11.95
C PHE A 210 -25.26 0.47 -12.94
N ALA A 211 -24.90 1.27 -13.95
CA ALA A 211 -25.85 1.78 -14.94
C ALA A 211 -26.62 0.64 -15.65
N ILE A 212 -25.94 -0.43 -16.05
CA ILE A 212 -26.57 -1.61 -16.65
C ILE A 212 -27.48 -2.29 -15.64
N HIS A 213 -27.00 -2.50 -14.40
CA HIS A 213 -27.78 -3.13 -13.34
C HIS A 213 -29.06 -2.35 -12.99
N ALA A 214 -28.99 -1.02 -12.92
CA ALA A 214 -30.14 -0.15 -12.60
C ALA A 214 -31.16 -0.03 -13.76
N ALA A 215 -30.74 -0.35 -14.99
CA ALA A 215 -31.60 -0.32 -16.18
C ALA A 215 -32.36 -1.64 -16.43
N GLN A 216 -31.97 -2.73 -15.75
CA GLN A 216 -32.59 -4.06 -15.82
C GLN A 216 -33.66 -4.24 -14.75
#